data_AF-A0A4U6BUJ6-F1
#
_entry.id   AF-A0A4U6BUJ6-F1
#
_cell.length_a   1.000
_cell.length_b   1.000
_cell.length_c   1.000
_cell.angle_alpha   90.00
_cell.angle_beta   90.00
_cell.angle_gamma   90.00
#
_symmetry.space_group_name_H-M   'P 1'
#
loop_
_entity.id
_entity.type
_entity.pdbx_description
1 polymer ?
#
loop_
_entity_poly.entity_id
_entity_poly.type
_entity_poly.pdbx_seq_one_letter_code
_entity_poly.pdbx_strand_id
1 'polypeptide(L)'
;MANSGDADRGRSVVARWRMLAERRLNYLIELYETGRWKVYYKEPEFLKVIQEARVALATWEQLAPPDPVQDKPVEVAIAQMEDAAVLPSPFTQMPSTHGVEAQGDLRKA
;
A
#
# COMPACT_ATOMS: atom_id res chain seq x y z
N MET A 1 -29.34 -21.02 15.74
CA MET A 1 -29.73 -19.92 14.83
C MET A 1 -28.48 -19.09 14.58
N ALA A 2 -27.92 -19.11 13.37
CA ALA A 2 -26.73 -18.31 13.06
C ALA A 2 -27.12 -16.83 12.98
N ASN A 3 -26.36 -15.96 13.63
CA ASN A 3 -26.62 -14.53 13.69
C ASN A 3 -26.51 -13.90 12.29
N SER A 4 -27.64 -13.50 11.71
CA SER A 4 -27.70 -12.82 10.39
C SER A 4 -26.73 -11.64 10.29
N GLY A 5 -26.50 -10.92 11.40
CA GLY A 5 -25.59 -9.78 11.44
C GLY A 5 -24.11 -10.11 11.18
N ASP A 6 -23.64 -11.32 11.52
CA ASP A 6 -22.25 -11.73 11.26
C ASP A 6 -22.05 -12.05 9.78
N ALA A 7 -23.06 -12.65 9.13
CA ALA A 7 -23.06 -12.91 7.69
C ALA A 7 -23.10 -11.61 6.88
N ASP A 8 -23.88 -10.62 7.32
CA ASP A 8 -23.96 -9.30 6.68
C ASP A 8 -22.64 -8.51 6.81
N ARG A 9 -21.99 -8.57 7.97
CA ARG A 9 -20.64 -8.00 8.17
C ARG A 9 -19.60 -8.69 7.29
N GLY A 10 -19.65 -10.01 7.19
CA GLY A 10 -18.76 -10.79 6.31
C GLY A 10 -18.90 -10.36 4.84
N ARG A 11 -20.14 -10.29 4.34
CA ARG A 11 -20.42 -9.82 2.97
C ARG A 11 -19.91 -8.40 2.72
N SER A 12 -20.07 -7.49 3.69
CA SER A 12 -19.53 -6.13 3.60
C SER A 12 -18.00 -6.09 3.50
N VAL A 13 -17.28 -6.97 4.19
CA VAL A 13 -15.81 -7.06 4.10
C VAL A 13 -15.36 -7.53 2.72
N VAL A 14 -16.00 -8.58 2.18
CA VAL A 14 -15.67 -9.12 0.85
C VAL A 14 -15.90 -8.07 -0.23
N ALA A 15 -17.02 -7.33 -0.17
CA ALA A 15 -17.31 -6.23 -1.10
C ALA A 15 -16.23 -5.14 -1.05
N ARG A 16 -15.77 -4.74 0.15
CA ARG A 16 -14.67 -3.77 0.29
C ARG A 16 -13.36 -4.26 -0.33
N TRP A 17 -13.03 -5.54 -0.17
CA TRP A 17 -11.83 -6.11 -0.80
C TRP A 17 -11.93 -6.15 -2.33
N ARG A 18 -13.12 -6.44 -2.88
CA ARG A 18 -13.38 -6.31 -4.33
C ARG A 18 -13.12 -4.89 -4.81
N MET A 19 -13.70 -3.89 -4.16
CA MET A 19 -13.52 -2.48 -4.52
C MET A 19 -12.05 -2.04 -4.46
N LEU A 20 -11.30 -2.54 -3.47
CA LEU A 20 -9.87 -2.25 -3.37
C LEU A 20 -9.07 -2.91 -4.50
N ALA A 21 -9.39 -4.15 -4.85
CA ALA A 21 -8.76 -4.85 -5.97
C ALA A 21 -9.03 -4.15 -7.30
N GLU A 22 -10.26 -3.66 -7.50
CA GLU A 22 -10.67 -2.88 -8.66
C GLU A 22 -9.88 -1.57 -8.75
N ARG A 23 -9.81 -0.80 -7.65
CA ARG A 23 -9.00 0.42 -7.58
C ARG A 23 -7.52 0.16 -7.86
N ARG A 24 -6.96 -0.93 -7.34
CA ARG A 24 -5.57 -1.34 -7.61
C ARG A 24 -5.35 -1.61 -9.09
N LEU A 25 -6.26 -2.31 -9.75
CA LEU A 25 -6.15 -2.60 -11.19
C LEU A 25 -6.25 -1.31 -12.01
N ASN A 26 -7.19 -0.42 -11.69
CA ASN A 26 -7.35 0.86 -12.38
C ASN A 26 -6.08 1.73 -12.26
N TYR A 27 -5.49 1.79 -11.07
CA TYR A 27 -4.23 2.50 -10.87
C TYR A 27 -3.07 1.92 -11.71
N LEU A 28 -2.99 0.59 -11.84
CA LEU A 28 -1.97 -0.05 -12.68
C LEU A 28 -2.19 0.25 -14.17
N ILE A 29 -3.44 0.35 -14.62
CA ILE A 29 -3.78 0.74 -15.99
C ILE A 29 -3.36 2.19 -16.24
N GLU A 30 -3.70 3.11 -15.35
CA GLU A 30 -3.26 4.51 -15.44
C GLU A 30 -1.72 4.63 -15.49
N LEU A 31 -1.05 3.85 -14.65
CA LEU A 31 0.41 3.81 -14.62
C LEU A 31 1.00 3.30 -15.95
N TYR A 32 0.33 2.34 -16.59
CA TYR A 32 0.68 1.84 -17.93
C TYR A 32 0.49 2.92 -19.00
N GLU A 33 -0.69 3.54 -19.05
CA GLU A 33 -1.07 4.57 -20.02
C GLU A 33 -0.15 5.79 -19.97
N THR A 34 0.20 6.22 -18.75
CA THR A 34 1.13 7.35 -18.54
C THR A 34 2.60 6.97 -18.76
N GLY A 35 2.91 5.68 -18.90
CA GLY A 35 4.28 5.17 -19.01
C GLY A 35 5.12 5.27 -17.73
N ARG A 36 4.55 5.79 -16.63
CA ARG A 36 5.24 6.00 -15.34
C ARG A 36 5.70 4.70 -14.69
N TRP A 37 5.14 3.57 -15.08
CA TRP A 37 5.51 2.25 -14.56
C TRP A 37 6.99 1.92 -14.77
N LYS A 38 7.62 2.45 -15.83
CA LYS A 38 9.04 2.22 -16.17
C LYS A 38 10.02 2.76 -15.12
N VAL A 39 9.57 3.67 -14.25
CA VAL A 39 10.39 4.20 -13.14
C VAL A 39 10.49 3.19 -12.00
N TYR A 40 9.50 2.32 -11.84
CA TYR A 40 9.36 1.45 -10.68
C TYR A 40 9.56 -0.03 -10.99
N TYR A 41 9.31 -0.45 -12.24
CA TYR A 41 9.27 -1.86 -12.62
C TYR A 41 10.05 -2.12 -13.90
N LYS A 42 10.62 -3.33 -14.00
CA LYS A 42 10.94 -3.92 -15.30
C LYS A 42 9.68 -4.44 -15.96
N GLU A 43 9.66 -4.47 -17.28
CA GLU A 43 8.49 -4.93 -18.05
C GLU A 43 7.93 -6.30 -17.62
N PRO A 44 8.72 -7.38 -17.49
CA PRO A 44 8.18 -8.67 -17.07
C PRO A 44 7.60 -8.65 -15.65
N GLU A 45 8.17 -7.84 -14.75
CA GLU A 45 7.68 -7.69 -13.38
C GLU A 45 6.34 -6.95 -13.38
N PHE A 46 6.24 -5.88 -14.17
CA PHE A 46 5.01 -5.09 -14.28
C PHE A 46 3.85 -5.92 -14.84
N LEU A 47 4.09 -6.72 -15.88
CA LEU A 47 3.09 -7.62 -16.44
C LEU A 47 2.61 -8.65 -15.41
N LYS A 48 3.52 -9.20 -14.59
CA LYS A 48 3.16 -10.10 -13.51
C LYS A 48 2.26 -9.42 -12.48
N VAL A 49 2.59 -8.20 -12.07
CA VAL A 49 1.80 -7.41 -11.11
C VAL A 49 0.38 -7.13 -11.64
N ILE A 50 0.23 -6.79 -12.93
CA ILE A 50 -1.08 -6.62 -13.56
C ILE A 50 -1.86 -7.93 -13.56
N GLN A 51 -1.22 -9.04 -13.94
CA GLN A 51 -1.88 -10.35 -13.98
C GLN A 51 -2.37 -10.76 -12.58
N GLU A 52 -1.56 -10.58 -11.55
CA GLU A 52 -1.94 -10.84 -10.16
C GLU A 52 -3.11 -9.95 -9.72
N ALA A 53 -3.10 -8.67 -10.08
CA ALA A 53 -4.21 -7.76 -9.76
C ALA A 53 -5.52 -8.19 -10.43
N ARG A 54 -5.47 -8.64 -11.70
CA ARG A 54 -6.64 -9.17 -12.41
C ARG A 54 -7.18 -10.45 -11.79
N VAL A 55 -6.29 -11.37 -11.42
CA VAL A 55 -6.69 -12.63 -10.75
C VAL A 55 -7.32 -12.34 -9.39
N ALA A 56 -6.72 -11.43 -8.61
CA ALA A 56 -7.27 -11.01 -7.33
C ALA A 56 -8.68 -10.41 -7.49
N LEU A 57 -8.88 -9.49 -8.44
CA LEU A 57 -10.19 -8.90 -8.72
C LEU A 57 -11.23 -9.98 -9.09
N ALA A 58 -10.90 -10.87 -10.03
CA ALA A 58 -11.79 -11.95 -10.44
C ALA A 58 -12.17 -12.87 -9.27
N THR A 59 -11.23 -13.15 -8.37
CA THR A 59 -11.49 -13.96 -7.15
C THR A 59 -12.50 -13.26 -6.24
N TRP A 60 -12.36 -11.95 -6.02
CA TRP A 60 -13.27 -11.21 -5.16
C TRP A 60 -14.65 -10.98 -5.80
N GLU A 61 -14.72 -10.78 -7.12
CA GLU A 61 -15.98 -10.68 -7.86
C GLU A 61 -16.82 -11.97 -7.79
N GLN A 62 -16.17 -13.14 -7.78
CA GLN A 62 -16.86 -14.42 -7.59
C GLN A 62 -17.51 -14.53 -6.20
N LEU A 63 -16.88 -13.93 -5.18
CA LEU A 63 -17.36 -13.99 -3.80
C LEU A 63 -18.36 -12.87 -3.47
N ALA A 64 -18.22 -11.72 -4.11
CA ALA A 64 -19.13 -10.58 -4.00
C ALA A 64 -19.34 -10.00 -5.40
N PRO A 65 -20.41 -10.37 -6.11
CA PRO A 65 -20.75 -9.74 -7.39
C PRO A 65 -20.97 -8.24 -7.22
N PRO A 66 -20.66 -7.41 -8.23
CA PRO A 66 -20.89 -5.96 -8.15
C PRO A 66 -22.38 -5.65 -7.90
N ASP A 67 -22.65 -4.83 -6.88
CA ASP A 67 -23.98 -4.35 -6.52
C ASP A 67 -23.92 -2.83 -6.29
N PRO A 68 -24.45 -2.00 -7.21
CA PRO A 68 -24.36 -0.55 -7.12
C PRO A 68 -25.09 0.05 -5.92
N VAL A 69 -25.99 -0.70 -5.26
CA VAL A 69 -26.70 -0.24 -4.06
C VAL A 69 -25.82 -0.39 -2.81
N GLN A 70 -24.97 -1.43 -2.78
CA GLN A 70 -24.15 -1.80 -1.62
C GLN A 70 -22.70 -1.30 -1.75
N ASP A 71 -22.22 -1.11 -2.98
CA ASP A 71 -20.84 -0.72 -3.29
C ASP A 71 -20.60 0.78 -3.12
N LYS A 72 -20.91 1.31 -1.93
CA LYS A 72 -20.54 2.67 -1.56
C LYS A 72 -19.05 2.71 -1.21
N PRO A 73 -18.24 3.59 -1.82
CA PRO A 73 -16.84 3.70 -1.48
C PRO A 73 -16.74 4.13 -0.02
N VAL A 74 -16.20 3.24 0.81
CA VAL A 74 -15.82 3.60 2.17
C VAL A 74 -14.56 4.45 2.04
N GLU A 75 -14.67 5.74 2.34
CA GLU A 75 -13.51 6.56 2.65
C GLU A 75 -12.88 5.97 3.91
N VAL A 76 -11.76 5.26 3.72
CA VAL A 76 -10.89 4.88 4.82
C VAL A 76 -10.26 6.20 5.30
N ALA A 77 -10.92 6.85 6.26
CA ALA A 77 -10.26 7.85 7.06
C ALA A 77 -9.09 7.14 7.74
N ILE A 78 -7.88 7.31 7.20
CA ILE A 78 -6.67 7.08 7.97
C ILE A 78 -6.86 7.97 9.18
N ALA A 79 -7.13 7.39 10.35
CA ALA A 79 -7.25 8.16 11.57
C ALA A 79 -5.94 8.92 11.72
N GLN A 80 -5.95 10.20 11.36
CA GLN A 80 -4.88 11.09 11.73
C GLN A 80 -4.92 11.09 13.24
N MET A 81 -3.90 10.48 13.83
CA MET A 81 -3.67 10.57 15.26
C MET A 81 -3.16 12.00 15.49
N GLU A 82 -4.05 12.97 15.36
CA GLU A 82 -3.76 14.40 15.40
C GLU A 82 -3.89 15.00 16.81
N ASP A 83 -4.03 14.14 17.83
CA ASP A 83 -3.98 14.56 19.23
C ASP A 83 -3.10 13.63 20.09
N ALA A 84 -1.83 13.53 19.71
CA ALA A 84 -0.77 13.15 20.64
C ALA A 84 0.34 14.18 20.52
N ALA A 85 0.22 15.20 21.37
CA ALA A 85 1.23 16.18 21.76
C ALA A 85 2.64 15.94 21.20
N VAL A 86 3.12 16.93 20.44
CA VAL A 86 4.53 17.24 20.14
C VAL A 86 5.53 16.44 20.97
N LEU A 87 5.83 15.21 20.53
CA LEU A 87 7.01 14.50 20.99
C LEU A 87 8.16 14.95 20.07
N PRO A 88 9.27 15.48 20.61
CA PRO A 88 10.44 15.75 19.79
C PRO A 88 10.86 14.44 19.12
N SER A 89 10.97 14.49 17.80
CA SER A 89 11.37 13.34 16.98
C SER A 89 12.71 12.79 17.50
N PRO A 90 12.83 11.49 17.81
CA PRO A 90 14.07 10.91 18.34
C PRO A 90 15.24 10.97 17.33
N PHE A 91 14.95 11.31 16.07
CA PHE A 91 15.95 11.43 15.00
C PHE A 91 16.76 12.72 15.01
N THR A 92 16.41 13.72 15.84
CA THR A 92 17.18 14.98 15.92
C THR A 92 18.42 14.86 16.83
N GLN A 93 18.56 13.77 17.59
CA GLN A 93 19.63 13.62 18.58
C GLN A 93 20.74 12.64 18.15
N MET A 94 21.14 12.66 16.88
CA MET A 94 22.42 12.06 16.48
C MET A 94 23.48 13.16 16.53
N PRO A 95 24.45 13.12 17.48
CA PRO A 95 25.60 14.01 17.39
C PRO A 95 26.34 13.68 16.09
N SER A 96 26.36 14.66 15.20
CA SER A 96 27.22 14.68 14.02
C SER A 96 28.65 14.45 14.48
N THR A 97 29.19 13.26 14.24
CA THR A 97 30.60 12.95 14.46
C THR A 97 31.41 13.67 13.39
N HIS A 98 31.65 14.95 13.64
CA HIS A 98 32.66 15.71 12.94
C HIS A 98 34.04 15.25 13.44
N GLY A 99 34.88 14.78 12.52
CA GLY A 99 36.33 14.67 12.72
C GLY A 99 36.86 13.27 13.03
N VAL A 100 37.01 12.44 12.00
CA VAL A 100 38.12 11.47 11.99
C VAL A 100 39.28 12.18 11.29
N GLU A 101 40.21 12.70 12.10
CA GLU A 101 41.49 13.20 11.63
C GLU A 101 42.29 12.03 11.05
N ALA A 102 42.59 12.10 9.76
CA ALA A 102 43.54 11.21 9.11
C ALA A 102 44.95 11.63 9.52
N GLN A 103 45.43 11.11 10.65
CA GLN A 103 46.83 11.24 11.02
C GLN A 103 47.63 10.13 10.34
N GLY A 104 48.21 10.47 9.19
CA GLY A 104 49.27 9.66 8.61
C GLY A 104 50.51 9.73 9.50
N ASP A 105 51.09 8.57 9.80
CA ASP A 105 52.51 8.53 10.15
C ASP A 105 53.18 7.31 9.52
N LEU A 106 54.40 7.58 9.05
CA LEU A 106 55.29 6.72 8.30
C LEU A 106 56.18 5.89 9.24
N ARG A 107 56.75 4.81 8.67
CA ARG A 107 57.91 4.01 9.16
C ARG A 107 57.53 3.03 10.28
N LYS A 108 58.05 1.80 10.37
CA LYS A 108 59.31 1.11 10.04
C LYS A 108 58.93 -0.38 9.89
N ALA A 109 59.72 -1.36 9.42
CA ALA A 109 61.00 -1.54 8.76
C ALA A 109 60.98 -3.02 8.29
#